data_AF-A0A3R9XC64-F1
#
_entry.id   AF-A0A3R9XC64-F1
#
_cell.length_a   1.000
_cell.length_b   1.000
_cell.length_c   1.000
_cell.angle_alpha   90.00
_cell.angle_beta   90.00
_cell.angle_gamma   90.00
#
_symmetry.space_group_name_H-M   'P 1'
#
loop_
_entity.id
_entity.type
_entity.pdbx_description
1 polymer ?
#
loop_
_entity_poly.entity_id
_entity_poly.type
_entity_poly.pdbx_seq_one_letter_code
_entity_poly.pdbx_strand_id
1 'polypeptide(L)' 'MNHLLGKDAAVAMLRELLHEAEFGSLNCMALRIFRADGVAEDFVVGGTAQQQAGALLDPQRGLGQR' A
#
# COMPACT_ATOMS: atom_id res chain seq x y z
N MET A 1 -5.10 -2.78 -14.79
CA MET A 1 -6.37 -2.01 -14.80
C MET A 1 -6.25 -0.97 -13.70
N ASN A 2 -6.16 0.32 -14.06
CA ASN A 2 -6.11 1.39 -13.06
C ASN A 2 -7.53 1.57 -12.49
N HIS A 3 -7.80 0.94 -11.36
CA HIS A 3 -9.00 1.25 -10.59
C HIS A 3 -8.74 2.57 -9.87
N LEU A 4 -9.13 3.69 -10.49
CA LEU A 4 -9.31 4.94 -9.77
C LEU A 4 -10.45 4.72 -8.78
N LEU A 5 -10.09 4.33 -7.55
CA LEU A 5 -11.04 4.23 -6.45
C LEU A 5 -11.50 5.64 -6.09
N GLY A 6 -12.81 5.86 -6.07
CA GLY A 6 -13.36 7.02 -5.38
C GLY A 6 -12.90 7.01 -3.91
N LYS A 7 -12.84 8.19 -3.28
CA LYS A 7 -12.37 8.32 -1.89
C LYS A 7 -13.08 7.35 -0.94
N ASP A 8 -14.40 7.17 -1.10
CA ASP A 8 -15.19 6.27 -0.25
C ASP A 8 -14.78 4.79 -0.42
N ALA A 9 -14.47 4.37 -1.65
CA ALA A 9 -14.00 3.02 -1.93
C ALA A 9 -12.58 2.80 -1.37
N ALA A 10 -11.71 3.82 -1.42
CA ALA A 10 -10.39 3.77 -0.78
C ALA A 10 -10.51 3.65 0.75
N VAL A 11 -11.44 4.40 1.37
CA VAL A 11 -11.72 4.29 2.81
C VAL A 11 -12.23 2.90 3.18
N ALA A 12 -13.16 2.33 2.41
CA ALA A 12 -13.66 0.98 2.65
C ALA A 12 -12.53 -0.06 2.57
N MET A 13 -11.69 0.01 1.55
CA MET A 13 -10.55 -0.88 1.39
C MET A 13 -9.56 -0.78 2.56
N LEU A 14 -9.25 0.44 3.03
CA LEU A 14 -8.37 0.62 4.20
C LEU A 14 -8.96 0.03 5.49
N ARG A 15 -10.29 0.03 5.63
CA ARG A 15 -10.96 -0.62 6.78
C ARG A 15 -10.86 -2.14 6.72
N GLU A 16 -11.00 -2.74 5.55
CA GLU A 16 -10.81 -4.18 5.37
C GLU A 16 -9.36 -4.60 5.68
N LEU A 17 -8.38 -3.86 5.18
CA LEU A 17 -6.96 -4.12 5.47
C LEU A 17 -6.66 -3.99 6.98
N LEU A 18 -7.28 -3.03 7.66
CA LEU A 18 -7.18 -2.92 9.12
C LEU A 18 -7.75 -4.17 9.80
N HIS A 19 -8.93 -4.63 9.37
CA HIS A 19 -9.53 -5.84 9.91
C HIS A 19 -8.61 -7.05 9.72
N GLU A 20 -8.05 -7.25 8.53
CA GLU A 20 -7.09 -8.34 8.28
C GLU A 20 -5.83 -8.24 9.16
N ALA A 21 -5.35 -7.03 9.44
CA ALA A 21 -4.20 -6.81 10.32
C ALA A 21 -4.52 -7.16 11.78
N GLU A 22 -5.70 -6.76 12.28
CA GLU A 22 -6.16 -7.05 13.64
C GLU A 22 -6.37 -8.57 13.86
N PHE A 23 -6.80 -9.28 12.83
CA PHE A 23 -7.00 -10.74 12.86
C PHE A 23 -5.72 -11.54 12.55
N GLY A 24 -4.61 -10.86 12.22
CA GLY A 24 -3.31 -11.47 11.95
C GLY A 24 -3.19 -12.17 10.60
N SER A 25 -4.15 -11.97 9.68
CA SER A 25 -4.09 -12.50 8.32
C SER A 25 -3.25 -11.62 7.38
N LEU A 26 -3.09 -10.33 7.70
CA LEU A 26 -2.20 -9.42 6.96
C LEU A 26 -0.77 -9.51 7.49
N ASN A 27 0.11 -10.16 6.71
CA ASN A 27 1.51 -10.38 7.12
C ASN A 27 2.44 -9.21 6.76
N CYS A 28 2.30 -8.62 5.57
CA CYS A 28 3.17 -7.56 5.08
C CYS A 28 2.36 -6.59 4.20
N MET A 29 2.59 -5.30 4.35
CA MET A 29 1.92 -4.27 3.56
C MET A 29 2.90 -3.16 3.19
N ALA A 30 2.86 -2.74 1.93
CA ALA A 30 3.59 -1.58 1.42
C ALA A 30 2.61 -0.53 0.89
N LEU A 31 2.76 0.71 1.33
CA LEU A 31 1.89 1.83 0.98
C LEU A 31 2.72 3.00 0.51
N ARG A 32 2.26 3.66 -0.56
CA ARG A 32 2.72 5.01 -0.93
C ARG A 32 1.62 6.01 -0.61
N ILE A 33 1.93 7.01 0.19
CA ILE A 33 1.00 8.08 0.56
C ILE A 33 1.44 9.37 -0.10
N PHE A 34 0.57 9.92 -0.97
CA PHE A 34 0.75 11.24 -1.55
C PHE A 34 0.03 12.26 -0.67
N ARG A 35 0.80 13.15 -0.07
CA ARG A 35 0.30 14.21 0.80
C ARG A 35 -0.12 15.43 -0.02
N ALA A 36 -0.95 16.28 0.57
CA ALA A 36 -1.46 17.50 -0.09
C ALA A 36 -0.34 18.52 -0.39
N ASP A 37 0.78 18.45 0.33
CA ASP A 37 1.99 19.24 0.10
C ASP A 37 2.83 18.73 -1.10
N GLY A 38 2.38 17.66 -1.78
CA GLY A 38 3.05 17.07 -2.93
C GLY A 38 4.17 16.09 -2.55
N VAL A 39 4.41 15.86 -1.26
CA VAL A 39 5.39 14.87 -0.80
C VAL A 39 4.78 13.46 -0.90
N ALA A 40 5.55 12.53 -1.45
CA ALA A 40 5.23 11.11 -1.42
C ALA A 40 6.10 10.40 -0.38
N GLU A 41 5.49 9.57 0.45
CA GLU A 41 6.18 8.78 1.47
C GLU A 41 5.81 7.30 1.31
N ASP A 42 6.83 6.44 1.37
CA ASP A 42 6.68 5.00 1.26
C ASP A 42 6.83 4.35 2.63
N PHE A 43 5.87 3.51 2.99
CA PHE A 43 5.85 2.76 4.25
C PHE A 43 5.81 1.27 3.95
N VAL A 44 6.60 0.47 4.66
CA VAL A 44 6.44 -0.98 4.69
C VAL A 44 6.35 -1.45 6.12
N VAL A 45 5.31 -2.23 6.41
CA VAL A 45 5.00 -2.75 7.74
C VAL A 45 4.82 -4.26 7.69
N GLY A 46 5.22 -4.94 8.76
CA GLY A 46 5.15 -6.40 8.87
C GLY A 46 6.18 -7.13 7.99
N GLY A 47 6.01 -8.45 7.86
CA GLY A 47 6.86 -9.32 7.07
C GLY A 47 8.29 -9.50 7.61
N THR A 48 9.07 -10.28 6.87
CA THR A 48 10.51 -10.45 7.06
C THR A 48 11.29 -9.33 6.35
N ALA A 49 12.56 -9.11 6.73
CA ALA A 49 13.43 -8.13 6.08
C ALA A 49 13.53 -8.32 4.54
N GLN A 50 13.50 -9.58 4.07
CA GLN A 50 13.51 -9.87 2.64
C GLN A 50 12.21 -9.45 1.95
N GLN A 51 11.06 -9.70 2.58
CA GLN A 51 9.76 -9.27 2.05
C GLN A 51 9.65 -7.74 2.03
N GLN A 52 10.15 -7.07 3.08
CA GLN A 52 10.17 -5.61 3.15
C GLN A 52 11.04 -5.00 2.05
N ALA A 53 12.25 -5.54 1.85
CA ALA A 53 13.14 -5.09 0.78
C ALA A 53 12.51 -5.31 -0.61
N GLY A 54 11.85 -6.45 -0.83
CA GLY A 54 11.12 -6.71 -2.08
C GLY A 54 9.97 -5.73 -2.32
N ALA A 55 9.23 -5.39 -1.27
CA ALA A 55 8.08 -4.49 -1.37
C ALA A 55 8.47 -3.03 -1.65
N LEU A 56 9.62 -2.57 -1.13
CA LEU A 56 10.19 -1.24 -1.41
C LEU A 56 10.76 -1.11 -2.83
N LEU A 57 11.10 -2.23 -3.48
CA LEU A 57 11.64 -2.24 -4.84
C LEU A 57 10.54 -2.17 -5.91
N ASP A 58 9.28 -2.45 -5.55
CA ASP A 58 8.15 -2.54 -6.49
C ASP A 58 7.12 -1.37 -6.51
N PRO A 59 7.30 -0.20 -5.89
CA PRO A 59 6.29 0.86 -5.97
C PRO A 59 6.32 1.67 -7.27
N GLN A 60 7.09 1.25 -8.30
CA GLN A 60 7.19 1.93 -9.60
C GLN A 60 6.83 1.08 -10.83
N ARG A 61 6.62 -0.24 -10.74
CA ARG A 61 6.21 -1.03 -11.93
C ARG A 61 4.73 -0.88 -12.32
N GLY A 62 3.93 -0.19 -11.52
CA GLY A 62 2.51 0.08 -11.81
C GLY A 62 2.19 1.44 -12.44
N LEU A 63 3.14 2.39 -12.51
CA LEU A 63 2.85 3.80 -12.86
C LEU A 63 3.63 4.34 -14.06
N GLY A 64 4.30 3.51 -14.86
CA GLY A 64 5.20 4.05 -15.89
C GLY A 64 5.64 3.15 -17.03
N GLN A 65 4.94 2.06 -17.36
CA GLN A 65 5.18 1.37 -18.64
C GLN A 65 3.88 0.95 -19.33
N ARG A 66 3.24 1.94 -19.95
CA ARG A 66 2.59 1.94 -21.29
C ARG A 66 1.49 2.99 -21.34
#